data_AF-G9ZIU7-F1
#
_entry.id   AF-G9ZIU7-F1
#
_cell.length_a   1.000
_cell.length_b   1.000
_cell.length_c   1.000
_cell.angle_alpha   90.00
_cell.angle_beta   90.00
_cell.angle_gamma   90.00
#
_symmetry.space_group_name_H-M   'P 1'
#
loop_
_entity.id
_entity.type
_entity.pdbx_description
1 polymer ?
#
loop_
_entity_poly.entity_id
_entity_poly.type
_entity_poly.pdbx_seq_one_letter_code
_entity_poly.pdbx_strand_id
1 'polypeptide(L)'
;MLHKVSLFFAKKLSFSLLFKAFLIIFFPNIIFLTLAWLTDTARPFINVDYIVAIPLIIAPYSFIQLLGVTILWVSILFDTLMMVIQLFPFMDLTGALDLLPFILNAPTIYKLFILLLCLYILTLPFLIIFFSKKTNIISITIISILITVIGFLLSDLKYQNNIDKLFGRDNFFYVNSQIFLYKDMRDLYFRDIYNNTPIFAPQKYDRAANNLQQPFSKKIFYRQ
;
A
#
# COMPACT_ATOMS: atom_id res chain seq x y z
N MET A 1 7.61 -31.14 20.10
CA MET A 1 7.03 -29.81 19.81
C MET A 1 7.36 -28.79 20.91
N LEU A 2 7.13 -29.11 22.19
CA LEU A 2 7.47 -28.25 23.36
C LEU A 2 8.95 -27.81 23.43
N HIS A 3 9.90 -28.65 23.02
CA HIS A 3 11.33 -28.34 23.11
C HIS A 3 11.83 -27.27 22.11
N LYS A 4 11.13 -27.05 20.98
CA LYS A 4 11.42 -25.95 20.04
C LYS A 4 10.91 -24.60 20.54
N VAL A 5 9.83 -24.62 21.32
CA VAL A 5 9.24 -23.41 21.91
C VAL A 5 10.19 -22.82 22.95
N SER A 6 10.75 -23.63 23.86
CA SER A 6 11.63 -23.14 24.93
C SER A 6 12.89 -22.42 24.41
N LEU A 7 13.54 -22.95 23.37
CA LEU A 7 14.72 -22.33 22.74
C LEU A 7 14.43 -20.98 22.06
N PHE A 8 13.19 -20.75 21.61
CA PHE A 8 12.81 -19.50 20.95
C PHE A 8 12.63 -18.33 21.94
N PHE A 9 12.30 -18.64 23.19
CA PHE A 9 12.13 -17.65 24.27
C PHE A 9 13.37 -17.51 25.17
N ALA A 10 14.30 -18.48 25.17
CA ALA A 10 15.39 -18.56 26.14
C ALA A 10 16.58 -17.60 25.90
N LYS A 11 16.67 -16.92 24.75
CA LYS A 11 17.78 -15.98 24.51
C LYS A 11 17.60 -14.72 25.35
N LYS A 12 18.58 -14.43 26.21
CA LYS A 12 18.66 -13.17 26.97
C LYS A 12 18.62 -11.97 26.01
N LEU A 13 17.84 -10.96 26.37
CA LEU A 13 17.71 -9.73 25.59
C LEU A 13 19.11 -9.10 25.39
N SER A 14 19.43 -8.72 24.15
CA SER A 14 20.67 -8.02 23.83
C SER A 14 20.44 -7.02 22.70
N PHE A 15 21.26 -5.97 22.64
CA PHE A 15 21.18 -4.96 21.59
C PHE A 15 21.29 -5.57 20.18
N SER A 16 22.15 -6.57 19.99
CA SER A 16 22.28 -7.29 18.71
C SER A 16 20.98 -7.96 18.27
N LEU A 17 20.22 -8.55 19.21
CA LEU A 17 18.94 -9.19 18.91
C LEU A 17 17.86 -8.15 18.58
N LEU A 18 17.84 -7.03 19.30
CA LEU A 18 16.94 -5.90 19.04
C LEU A 18 17.20 -5.27 17.66
N PHE A 19 18.47 -5.06 17.30
CA PHE A 19 18.83 -4.53 16.00
C PHE A 19 18.42 -5.46 14.85
N LYS A 20 18.63 -6.78 15.01
CA LYS A 20 18.14 -7.77 14.03
C LYS A 20 16.62 -7.79 13.91
N ALA A 21 15.91 -7.65 15.03
CA ALA A 21 14.46 -7.54 15.04
C ALA A 21 13.98 -6.29 14.30
N PHE A 22 14.63 -5.14 14.51
CA PHE A 22 14.37 -3.91 13.76
C PHE A 22 14.55 -4.12 12.25
N LEU A 23 15.66 -4.73 11.81
CA LEU A 23 15.88 -5.01 10.39
C LEU A 23 14.80 -5.93 9.79
N ILE A 24 14.34 -6.95 10.51
CA ILE A 24 13.26 -7.84 10.05
C ILE A 24 11.95 -7.07 9.89
N ILE A 25 11.64 -6.16 10.83
CA ILE A 25 10.42 -5.36 10.77
C ILE A 25 10.47 -4.32 9.66
N PHE A 26 11.65 -3.75 9.41
CA PHE A 26 11.85 -2.78 8.34
C PHE A 26 11.93 -3.43 6.96
N PHE A 27 12.33 -4.71 6.86
CA PHE A 27 12.58 -5.39 5.58
C PHE A 27 11.44 -5.31 4.56
N PRO A 28 10.16 -5.55 4.91
CA PRO A 28 9.05 -5.41 3.98
C PRO A 28 8.90 -3.99 3.39
N ASN A 29 9.29 -2.96 4.15
CA ASN A 29 9.14 -1.57 3.72
C ASN A 29 10.13 -1.18 2.63
N ILE A 30 11.31 -1.79 2.60
CA ILE A 30 12.41 -1.40 1.69
C ILE A 30 11.97 -1.48 0.23
N ILE A 31 11.31 -2.57 -0.16
CA ILE A 31 10.94 -2.80 -1.56
C ILE A 31 9.92 -1.76 -2.04
N PHE A 32 8.87 -1.51 -1.27
CA PHE A 32 7.88 -0.49 -1.65
C PHE A 32 8.41 0.94 -1.54
N LEU A 33 9.36 1.21 -0.65
CA LEU A 33 10.07 2.51 -0.65
C LEU A 33 10.88 2.70 -1.91
N THR A 34 11.63 1.68 -2.34
CA THR A 34 12.41 1.75 -3.57
C THR A 34 11.49 1.91 -4.78
N LEU A 35 10.38 1.17 -4.84
CA LEU A 35 9.39 1.33 -5.90
C LEU A 35 8.80 2.74 -5.89
N ALA A 36 8.39 3.24 -4.73
CA ALA A 36 7.81 4.57 -4.62
C ALA A 36 8.76 5.67 -5.10
N TRP A 37 10.05 5.55 -4.80
CA TRP A 37 11.09 6.44 -5.31
C TRP A 37 11.26 6.33 -6.84
N LEU A 38 11.24 5.12 -7.40
CA LEU A 38 11.36 4.91 -8.85
C LEU A 38 10.14 5.37 -9.64
N THR A 39 8.95 5.33 -9.05
CA THR A 39 7.69 5.67 -9.70
C THR A 39 7.16 7.07 -9.35
N ASP A 40 7.91 7.84 -8.54
CA ASP A 40 7.50 9.17 -8.05
C ASP A 40 6.11 9.17 -7.40
N THR A 41 5.85 8.14 -6.59
CA THR A 41 4.60 7.99 -5.83
C THR A 41 4.86 8.28 -4.35
N ALA A 42 3.87 8.85 -3.68
CA ALA A 42 3.92 9.11 -2.25
C ALA A 42 3.64 7.84 -1.44
N ARG A 43 4.49 7.59 -0.45
CA ARG A 43 4.38 6.46 0.46
C ARG A 43 4.93 6.84 1.84
N PRO A 44 4.32 6.36 2.94
CA PRO A 44 4.92 6.51 4.25
C PRO A 44 6.31 5.85 4.33
N PHE A 45 7.25 6.41 5.10
CA PHE A 45 8.54 5.74 5.30
C PHE A 45 8.36 4.35 5.90
N ILE A 46 7.54 4.26 6.94
CA ILE A 46 7.18 2.98 7.57
C ILE A 46 5.68 2.77 7.40
N ASN A 47 5.31 1.72 6.66
CA ASN A 47 3.97 1.17 6.67
C ASN A 47 3.80 0.27 7.91
N VAL A 48 2.93 0.67 8.83
CA VAL A 48 2.69 -0.06 10.08
C VAL A 48 1.87 -1.34 9.89
N ASP A 49 1.21 -1.51 8.75
CA ASP A 49 0.36 -2.68 8.47
C ASP A 49 1.16 -4.00 8.47
N TYR A 50 2.47 -3.92 8.19
CA TYR A 50 3.37 -5.08 8.26
C TYR A 50 3.75 -5.47 9.69
N ILE A 51 3.76 -4.51 10.61
CA ILE A 51 4.27 -4.69 11.97
C ILE A 51 3.41 -5.70 12.73
N VAL A 52 2.09 -5.69 12.51
CA VAL A 52 1.17 -6.63 13.17
C VAL A 52 1.38 -8.05 12.67
N ALA A 53 1.72 -8.23 11.40
CA ALA A 53 1.85 -9.56 10.79
C ALA A 53 3.12 -10.30 11.27
N ILE A 54 4.22 -9.59 11.49
CA ILE A 54 5.54 -10.21 11.72
C ILE A 54 5.60 -11.02 13.03
N PRO A 55 5.15 -10.52 14.19
CA PRO A 55 5.08 -11.32 15.41
C PRO A 55 4.21 -12.58 15.25
N LEU A 56 3.12 -12.50 14.48
CA LEU A 56 2.20 -13.61 14.25
C LEU A 56 2.83 -14.69 13.36
N ILE A 57 3.54 -14.31 12.29
CA ILE A 57 4.28 -15.23 11.40
C ILE A 57 5.32 -16.04 12.16
N ILE A 58 5.89 -15.47 13.22
CA ILE A 58 6.99 -16.06 13.99
C ILE A 58 6.47 -16.79 15.24
N ALA A 59 5.16 -16.69 15.52
CA ALA A 59 4.53 -17.39 16.62
C ALA A 59 4.75 -18.92 16.52
N PRO A 60 4.80 -19.64 17.64
CA PRO A 60 5.09 -21.08 17.63
C PRO A 60 3.94 -21.95 17.08
N TYR A 61 2.73 -21.39 16.92
CA TYR A 61 1.53 -22.12 16.52
C TYR A 61 1.20 -21.90 15.04
N SER A 62 1.07 -22.98 14.26
CA SER A 62 0.86 -22.93 12.80
C SER A 62 -0.38 -22.13 12.38
N PHE A 63 -1.47 -22.19 13.15
CA PHE A 63 -2.68 -21.40 12.87
C PHE A 63 -2.42 -19.89 13.01
N ILE A 64 -1.64 -19.48 14.02
CA ILE A 64 -1.26 -18.07 14.23
C ILE A 64 -0.29 -17.62 13.13
N GLN A 65 0.63 -18.49 12.72
CA GLN A 65 1.50 -18.22 11.58
C GLN A 65 0.69 -17.96 10.32
N LEU A 66 -0.29 -18.83 10.02
CA LEU A 66 -1.17 -18.66 8.86
C LEU A 66 -1.92 -17.33 8.91
N LEU A 67 -2.50 -16.97 10.06
CA LEU A 67 -3.13 -15.66 10.26
C LEU A 67 -2.15 -14.52 9.95
N GLY A 68 -0.92 -14.61 10.47
CA GLY A 68 0.13 -13.63 10.21
C GLY A 68 0.49 -13.52 8.73
N VAL A 69 0.57 -14.65 8.02
CA VAL A 69 0.82 -14.67 6.57
C VAL A 69 -0.34 -14.01 5.82
N THR A 70 -1.59 -14.30 6.19
CA THR A 70 -2.77 -13.68 5.56
C THR A 70 -2.78 -12.17 5.78
N ILE A 71 -2.53 -11.70 7.00
CA ILE A 71 -2.42 -10.25 7.31
C ILE A 71 -1.31 -9.63 6.46
N LEU A 72 -0.14 -10.25 6.40
CA LEU A 72 0.98 -9.75 5.58
C LEU A 72 0.59 -9.60 4.11
N TRP A 73 -0.06 -10.61 3.53
CA TRP A 73 -0.54 -10.56 2.15
C TRP A 73 -1.53 -9.43 1.92
N VAL A 74 -2.50 -9.26 2.81
CA VAL A 74 -3.45 -8.15 2.75
C VAL A 74 -2.72 -6.81 2.82
N SER A 75 -1.78 -6.64 3.75
CA SER A 75 -0.98 -5.41 3.87
C SER A 75 -0.20 -5.10 2.59
N ILE A 76 0.43 -6.10 1.96
CA ILE A 76 1.16 -5.93 0.68
C ILE A 76 0.20 -5.55 -0.45
N LEU A 77 -0.99 -6.16 -0.49
CA LEU A 77 -2.01 -5.84 -1.50
C LEU A 77 -2.48 -4.39 -1.37
N PHE A 78 -2.69 -3.88 -0.16
CA PHE A 78 -3.06 -2.48 0.05
C PHE A 78 -1.92 -1.51 -0.27
N ASP A 79 -0.68 -1.83 0.07
CA ASP A 79 0.48 -0.98 -0.31
C ASP A 79 0.63 -0.92 -1.84
N THR A 80 0.45 -2.06 -2.51
CA THR A 80 0.39 -2.13 -3.98
C THR A 80 -0.76 -1.30 -4.51
N LEU A 81 -1.97 -1.48 -3.98
CA LEU A 81 -3.16 -0.77 -4.41
C LEU A 81 -2.97 0.75 -4.30
N MET A 82 -2.42 1.23 -3.18
CA MET A 82 -2.12 2.64 -2.96
C MET A 82 -1.13 3.21 -3.97
N MET A 83 -0.12 2.42 -4.38
CA MET A 83 0.80 2.81 -5.44
C MET A 83 0.12 2.82 -6.81
N VAL A 84 -0.69 1.81 -7.12
CA VAL A 84 -1.40 1.73 -8.41
C VAL A 84 -2.40 2.87 -8.56
N ILE A 85 -3.16 3.24 -7.51
CA ILE A 85 -4.11 4.36 -7.57
C ILE A 85 -3.43 5.69 -7.90
N GLN A 86 -2.21 5.90 -7.41
CA GLN A 86 -1.45 7.12 -7.71
C GLN A 86 -0.98 7.18 -9.17
N LEU A 87 -0.75 6.04 -9.81
CA LEU A 87 -0.32 5.93 -11.21
C LEU A 87 -1.51 5.89 -12.18
N PHE A 88 -2.55 5.17 -11.80
CA PHE A 88 -3.79 4.99 -12.55
C PHE A 88 -4.95 5.34 -11.61
N PRO A 89 -5.35 6.62 -11.54
CA PRO A 89 -6.40 7.03 -10.63
C PRO A 89 -7.74 6.39 -11.03
N PHE A 90 -8.25 5.52 -10.17
CA PHE A 90 -9.58 4.93 -10.28
C PHE A 90 -10.40 5.23 -9.03
N MET A 91 -11.72 5.23 -9.19
CA MET A 91 -12.65 5.73 -8.18
C MET A 91 -12.92 4.72 -7.05
N ASP A 92 -12.85 3.43 -7.34
CA ASP A 92 -13.19 2.37 -6.40
C ASP A 92 -12.48 1.05 -6.73
N LEU A 93 -12.62 0.06 -5.84
CA LEU A 93 -12.09 -1.30 -6.08
C LEU A 93 -12.67 -1.94 -7.34
N THR A 94 -13.92 -1.62 -7.70
CA THR A 94 -14.55 -2.14 -8.91
C THR A 94 -13.78 -1.70 -10.15
N GLY A 95 -13.46 -0.40 -10.26
CA GLY A 95 -12.63 0.10 -11.36
C GLY A 95 -11.23 -0.54 -11.40
N ALA A 96 -10.65 -0.90 -10.24
CA ALA A 96 -9.41 -1.66 -10.19
C ALA A 96 -9.58 -3.09 -10.74
N LEU A 97 -10.68 -3.76 -10.40
CA LEU A 97 -11.00 -5.10 -10.89
C LEU A 97 -11.26 -5.11 -12.40
N ASP A 98 -11.86 -4.05 -12.94
CA ASP A 98 -12.10 -3.89 -14.37
C ASP A 98 -10.78 -3.80 -15.18
N LEU A 99 -9.66 -3.46 -14.53
CA LEU A 99 -8.33 -3.46 -15.15
C LEU A 99 -7.67 -4.85 -15.22
N LEU A 100 -8.13 -5.82 -14.44
CA LEU A 100 -7.58 -7.19 -14.43
C LEU A 100 -7.48 -7.84 -15.82
N PRO A 101 -8.51 -7.82 -16.70
CA PRO A 101 -8.40 -8.43 -18.04
C PRO A 101 -7.31 -7.77 -18.91
N PHE A 102 -6.95 -6.52 -18.65
CA PHE A 102 -5.93 -5.81 -19.40
C PHE A 102 -4.50 -6.15 -18.98
N ILE A 103 -4.30 -6.84 -17.85
CA ILE A 103 -2.96 -7.26 -17.38
C ILE A 103 -2.24 -8.07 -18.45
N LEU A 104 -2.94 -8.97 -19.14
CA LEU A 104 -2.35 -9.82 -20.18
C LEU A 104 -1.98 -9.03 -21.45
N ASN A 105 -2.61 -7.88 -21.67
CA ASN A 105 -2.32 -6.99 -22.80
C ASN A 105 -1.40 -5.82 -22.41
N ALA A 106 -1.03 -5.70 -21.13
CA ALA A 106 -0.19 -4.61 -20.66
C ALA A 106 1.22 -4.67 -21.27
N PRO A 107 1.90 -3.51 -21.39
CA PRO A 107 3.32 -3.45 -21.71
C PRO A 107 4.16 -4.40 -20.86
N THR A 108 5.24 -4.94 -21.43
CA THR A 108 6.11 -5.96 -20.81
C THR A 108 6.62 -5.55 -19.43
N ILE A 109 6.90 -4.26 -19.23
CA ILE A 109 7.35 -3.71 -17.95
C ILE A 109 6.33 -3.92 -16.81
N TYR A 110 5.03 -3.73 -17.08
CA TYR A 110 3.99 -3.93 -16.05
C TYR A 110 3.79 -5.42 -15.74
N LYS A 111 3.89 -6.29 -16.75
CA LYS A 111 3.86 -7.74 -16.54
C LYS A 111 5.02 -8.20 -15.67
N LEU A 112 6.22 -7.64 -15.88
CA LEU A 112 7.38 -7.92 -15.04
C LEU A 112 7.16 -7.45 -13.59
N PHE A 113 6.61 -6.25 -13.38
CA PHE A 113 6.28 -5.77 -12.04
C PHE A 113 5.27 -6.67 -11.31
N ILE A 114 4.23 -7.13 -12.01
CA ILE A 114 3.25 -8.06 -11.44
C ILE A 114 3.92 -9.39 -11.07
N LEU A 115 4.78 -9.93 -11.95
CA LEU A 115 5.53 -11.15 -11.65
C LEU A 115 6.42 -10.99 -10.41
N LEU A 116 7.18 -9.88 -10.33
CA LEU A 116 8.02 -9.57 -9.17
C LEU A 116 7.20 -9.41 -7.89
N LEU A 117 6.03 -8.77 -7.98
CA LEU A 117 5.10 -8.64 -6.85
C LEU A 117 4.58 -10.01 -6.39
N CYS A 118 4.18 -10.88 -7.32
CA CYS A 118 3.74 -12.24 -6.99
C CYS A 118 4.87 -13.04 -6.31
N LEU A 119 6.08 -12.99 -6.86
CA LEU A 119 7.26 -13.62 -6.24
C LEU A 119 7.52 -13.04 -4.85
N TYR A 120 7.38 -11.73 -4.67
CA TYR A 120 7.57 -11.07 -3.39
C TYR A 120 6.54 -11.53 -2.35
N ILE A 121 5.25 -11.53 -2.69
CA ILE A 121 4.15 -12.00 -1.82
C ILE A 121 4.38 -13.46 -1.37
N LEU A 122 4.83 -14.32 -2.29
CA LEU A 122 5.06 -15.72 -1.99
C LEU A 122 6.33 -15.95 -1.17
N THR A 123 7.42 -15.23 -1.46
CA THR A 123 8.74 -15.48 -0.82
C THR A 123 8.92 -14.75 0.51
N LEU A 124 8.31 -13.58 0.70
CA LEU A 124 8.52 -12.74 1.88
C LEU A 124 8.20 -13.45 3.21
N PRO A 125 7.09 -14.19 3.37
CA PRO A 125 6.82 -14.91 4.62
C PRO A 125 7.94 -15.89 4.97
N PHE A 126 8.48 -16.62 3.99
CA PHE A 126 9.58 -17.55 4.19
C PHE A 126 10.88 -16.83 4.57
N LEU A 127 11.16 -15.68 3.96
CA LEU A 127 12.30 -14.85 4.32
C LEU A 127 12.20 -14.34 5.76
N ILE A 128 11.02 -13.87 6.19
CA ILE A 128 10.76 -13.45 7.57
C ILE A 128 11.02 -14.61 8.55
N ILE A 129 10.50 -15.80 8.27
CA ILE A 129 10.72 -17.01 9.08
C ILE A 129 12.20 -17.40 9.09
N PHE A 130 12.90 -17.30 7.96
CA PHE A 130 14.31 -17.64 7.86
C PHE A 130 15.19 -16.70 8.69
N PHE A 131 14.98 -15.39 8.55
CA PHE A 131 15.75 -14.38 9.28
C PHE A 131 15.38 -14.32 10.76
N SER A 132 14.14 -14.64 11.14
CA SER A 132 13.72 -14.64 12.55
C SER A 132 14.48 -15.63 13.43
N LYS A 133 15.02 -16.71 12.85
CA LYS A 133 15.92 -17.66 13.55
C LYS A 133 17.17 -16.99 14.13
N LYS A 134 17.58 -15.84 13.58
CA LYS A 134 18.74 -15.06 14.04
C LYS A 134 18.41 -14.12 15.21
N THR A 135 17.13 -13.99 15.59
CA THR A 135 16.66 -13.21 16.74
C THR A 135 15.79 -14.08 17.68
N ASN A 136 14.96 -13.47 18.52
CA ASN A 136 13.94 -14.11 19.34
C ASN A 136 12.59 -13.36 19.20
N ILE A 137 11.48 -14.02 19.54
CA ILE A 137 10.14 -13.41 19.43
C ILE A 137 10.00 -12.19 20.35
N ILE A 138 10.62 -12.22 21.54
CA ILE A 138 10.56 -11.14 22.53
C ILE A 138 11.12 -9.84 21.95
N SER A 139 12.30 -9.87 21.31
CA SER A 139 12.89 -8.68 20.69
C SER A 139 12.04 -8.16 19.53
N ILE A 140 11.44 -9.05 18.74
CA ILE A 140 10.53 -8.66 17.66
C ILE A 140 9.29 -7.97 18.22
N THR A 141 8.66 -8.55 19.25
CA THR A 141 7.48 -7.96 19.88
C THR A 141 7.80 -6.60 20.51
N ILE A 142 8.92 -6.47 21.22
CA ILE A 142 9.35 -5.19 21.81
C ILE A 142 9.52 -4.11 20.73
N ILE A 143 10.26 -4.42 19.66
CA ILE A 143 10.48 -3.44 18.58
C ILE A 143 9.18 -3.14 17.84
N SER A 144 8.31 -4.13 17.64
CA SER A 144 6.99 -3.92 17.03
C SER A 144 6.16 -2.94 17.85
N ILE A 145 6.09 -3.13 19.17
CA ILE A 145 5.38 -2.22 20.08
C ILE A 145 5.99 -0.82 20.02
N LEU A 146 7.33 -0.71 20.09
CA LEU A 146 8.02 0.58 20.05
C LEU A 146 7.74 1.33 18.74
N ILE A 147 7.84 0.68 17.58
CA ILE A 147 7.57 1.32 16.29
C ILE A 147 6.09 1.70 16.18
N THR A 148 5.16 0.86 16.67
CA THR A 148 3.73 1.20 16.66
C THR A 148 3.44 2.42 17.55
N VAL A 149 4.03 2.49 18.75
CA VAL A 149 3.87 3.66 19.65
C VAL A 149 4.46 4.91 19.03
N ILE A 150 5.69 4.83 18.50
CA ILE A 150 6.32 5.94 17.78
C ILE A 150 5.47 6.36 16.59
N GLY A 151 4.95 5.39 15.82
CA GLY A 151 4.11 5.63 14.67
C GLY A 151 2.81 6.33 15.01
N PHE A 152 2.18 5.97 16.12
CA PHE A 152 1.00 6.66 16.63
C PHE A 152 1.31 8.11 17.02
N LEU A 153 2.45 8.38 17.67
CA LEU A 153 2.84 9.74 18.05
C LEU A 153 3.23 10.62 16.85
N LEU A 154 3.71 10.01 15.76
CA LEU A 154 4.19 10.70 14.55
C LEU A 154 3.21 10.60 13.37
N SER A 155 1.98 10.11 13.58
CA SER A 155 1.05 9.73 12.49
C SER A 155 0.76 10.87 11.52
N ASP A 156 0.73 12.10 12.02
CA ASP A 156 0.34 13.29 11.26
C ASP A 156 1.55 14.02 10.66
N LEU A 157 2.76 13.59 11.00
CA LEU A 157 3.98 14.24 10.52
C LEU A 157 4.32 13.76 9.11
N LYS A 158 4.40 14.72 8.19
CA LYS A 158 4.86 14.51 6.81
C LYS A 158 6.31 14.95 6.65
N TYR A 159 7.08 14.19 5.88
CA TYR A 159 8.46 14.53 5.52
C TYR A 159 8.53 15.41 4.27
N GLN A 160 7.45 15.46 3.49
CA GLN A 160 7.32 16.31 2.32
C GLN A 160 5.88 16.82 2.21
N ASN A 161 5.74 18.13 2.01
CA ASN A 161 4.45 18.75 1.76
C ASN A 161 4.33 19.03 0.26
N ASN A 162 3.66 18.14 -0.46
CA ASN A 162 3.24 18.40 -1.83
C ASN A 162 1.84 19.02 -1.83
N ILE A 163 1.66 20.04 -2.67
CA ILE A 163 0.37 20.76 -2.83
C ILE A 163 -0.57 19.96 -3.75
N ASP A 164 -0.03 19.05 -4.56
CA ASP A 164 -0.77 18.22 -5.50
C ASP A 164 -1.48 17.06 -4.78
N LYS A 165 -2.70 17.32 -4.30
CA LYS A 165 -3.57 16.37 -3.59
C LYS A 165 -4.24 15.32 -4.50
N LEU A 166 -3.67 15.02 -5.66
CA LEU A 166 -4.25 14.06 -6.59
C LEU A 166 -4.08 12.63 -6.05
N PHE A 167 -5.19 11.99 -5.67
CA PHE A 167 -5.31 10.54 -5.41
C PHE A 167 -4.19 9.92 -4.55
N GLY A 168 -3.92 10.49 -3.38
CA GLY A 168 -2.95 9.92 -2.42
C GLY A 168 -1.48 10.27 -2.70
N ARG A 169 -1.19 11.14 -3.68
CA ARG A 169 0.16 11.69 -3.93
C ARG A 169 0.66 12.65 -2.84
N ASP A 170 -0.05 12.79 -1.74
CA ASP A 170 0.35 13.55 -0.56
C ASP A 170 0.69 12.66 0.66
N ASN A 171 0.76 11.34 0.49
CA ASN A 171 1.03 10.34 1.53
C ASN A 171 2.50 10.26 1.99
N PHE A 172 3.21 11.40 2.04
CA PHE A 172 4.60 11.49 2.49
C PHE A 172 4.72 11.51 4.02
N PHE A 173 4.10 10.56 4.71
CA PHE A 173 4.15 10.46 6.18
C PHE A 173 5.42 9.75 6.66
N TYR A 174 5.90 10.07 7.86
CA TYR A 174 7.01 9.27 8.42
C TYR A 174 6.56 7.85 8.76
N VAL A 175 5.42 7.70 9.42
CA VAL A 175 4.89 6.40 9.82
C VAL A 175 3.38 6.45 9.70
N ASN A 176 2.78 5.56 8.91
CA ASN A 176 1.32 5.49 8.79
C ASN A 176 0.87 4.11 8.26
N SER A 177 -0.42 3.83 8.32
CA SER A 177 -1.05 2.63 7.76
C SER A 177 -1.53 2.93 6.34
N GLN A 178 -1.14 2.11 5.37
CA GLN A 178 -1.62 2.26 3.99
C GLN A 178 -3.09 1.87 3.87
N ILE A 179 -3.54 0.89 4.65
CA ILE A 179 -4.96 0.52 4.73
C ILE A 179 -5.79 1.71 5.24
N PHE A 180 -5.31 2.39 6.28
CA PHE A 180 -5.98 3.56 6.83
C PHE A 180 -6.01 4.73 5.83
N LEU A 181 -4.87 5.04 5.21
CA LEU A 181 -4.77 6.09 4.20
C LEU A 181 -5.67 5.82 2.98
N TYR A 182 -5.78 4.55 2.56
CA TYR A 182 -6.72 4.16 1.52
C TYR A 182 -8.17 4.47 1.91
N LYS A 183 -8.56 4.13 3.14
CA LYS A 183 -9.90 4.40 3.65
C LYS A 183 -10.16 5.91 3.73
N ASP A 184 -9.22 6.68 4.25
CA ASP A 184 -9.32 8.13 4.39
C ASP A 184 -9.46 8.82 3.03
N MET A 185 -8.64 8.42 2.04
CA MET A 185 -8.75 8.89 0.66
C MET A 185 -10.12 8.59 0.04
N ARG A 186 -10.69 7.41 0.33
CA ARG A 186 -12.04 7.05 -0.10
C ARG A 186 -13.13 7.86 0.57
N ASP A 187 -13.00 8.18 1.85
CA ASP A 187 -14.06 8.87 2.58
C ASP A 187 -14.07 10.38 2.33
N LEU A 188 -12.90 11.03 2.26
CA LEU A 188 -12.77 12.49 2.12
C LEU A 188 -13.01 12.99 0.69
N TYR A 189 -12.38 12.36 -0.31
CA TYR A 189 -12.45 12.85 -1.69
C TYR A 189 -13.79 12.52 -2.37
N PHE A 190 -14.43 11.41 -1.98
CA PHE A 190 -15.59 10.90 -2.70
C PHE A 190 -16.93 11.37 -2.12
N ARG A 191 -17.06 11.57 -0.81
CA ARG A 191 -18.30 12.15 -0.26
C ARG A 191 -18.56 13.56 -0.79
N ASP A 192 -17.50 14.35 -0.94
CA ASP A 192 -17.61 15.71 -1.47
C ASP A 192 -17.85 15.72 -2.99
N ILE A 193 -17.26 14.82 -3.77
CA ILE A 193 -17.45 14.81 -5.23
C ILE A 193 -18.76 14.10 -5.64
N TYR A 194 -19.14 13.01 -4.97
CA TYR A 194 -20.32 12.22 -5.32
C TYR A 194 -21.64 12.93 -5.00
N ASN A 195 -21.69 13.67 -3.90
CA ASN A 195 -22.90 14.40 -3.49
C ASN A 195 -23.08 15.72 -4.24
N ASN A 196 -22.03 16.19 -4.94
CA ASN A 196 -22.10 17.40 -5.74
C ASN A 196 -22.40 17.02 -7.19
N THR A 197 -23.52 17.52 -7.73
CA THR A 197 -23.79 17.42 -9.17
C THR A 197 -22.66 18.15 -9.90
N PRO A 198 -21.92 17.49 -10.80
CA PRO A 198 -20.80 18.12 -11.49
C PRO A 198 -21.33 19.30 -12.32
N ILE A 199 -20.99 20.51 -11.89
CA ILE A 199 -21.29 21.73 -12.63
C ILE A 199 -20.15 21.90 -13.62
N PHE A 200 -20.45 21.99 -14.91
CA PHE A 200 -19.43 22.33 -15.90
C PHE A 200 -18.79 23.65 -15.48
N ALA A 201 -17.47 23.66 -15.34
CA ALA A 201 -16.74 24.90 -15.11
C ALA A 201 -17.16 25.92 -16.18
N PRO A 202 -17.40 27.20 -15.80
CA PRO A 202 -17.82 28.22 -16.76
C PRO A 202 -16.76 28.30 -17.85
N GLN A 203 -17.11 27.84 -19.05
CA GLN A 203 -16.20 27.85 -20.17
C GLN A 203 -16.04 29.30 -20.62
N LYS A 204 -14.79 29.77 -20.68
CA LYS A 204 -14.45 31.10 -21.20
C LYS A 204 -14.83 31.27 -22.68
N TYR A 205 -15.08 30.16 -23.38
CA TYR A 205 -15.43 30.13 -24.79
C TYR A 205 -16.71 29.30 -24.98
N ASP A 206 -17.62 29.79 -25.82
CA ASP A 206 -18.79 29.04 -26.25
C ASP A 206 -18.39 27.67 -26.76
N ARG A 207 -19.17 26.64 -26.40
CA ARG A 207 -18.90 25.23 -26.75
C ARG A 207 -18.55 25.12 -28.24
N ALA A 208 -17.48 24.41 -28.59
CA ALA A 208 -17.26 23.95 -29.97
C ALA A 208 -18.46 23.15 -30.51
N ALA A 209 -19.28 22.56 -29.63
CA ALA A 209 -20.55 21.95 -29.97
C ALA A 209 -21.62 22.94 -30.49
N ASN A 210 -21.58 24.21 -30.10
CA ASN A 210 -22.45 25.25 -30.67
C ASN A 210 -22.01 25.59 -32.11
N ASN A 211 -20.71 25.50 -32.40
CA ASN A 211 -20.18 25.65 -33.77
C ASN A 211 -20.42 24.41 -34.65
N LEU A 212 -20.73 23.23 -34.08
CA LEU A 212 -21.17 22.08 -34.86
C LEU A 212 -22.58 22.25 -35.43
N GLN A 213 -23.36 23.22 -34.93
CA GLN A 213 -24.66 23.57 -35.51
C GLN A 213 -24.53 24.39 -36.80
N GLN A 214 -23.34 24.91 -37.13
CA GLN A 214 -23.14 25.72 -38.33
C GLN A 214 -21.81 25.44 -39.04
N PRO A 215 -21.82 24.95 -40.28
CA PRO A 215 -22.98 24.65 -41.12
C PRO A 215 -23.64 23.31 -40.73
N PHE A 216 -24.97 23.24 -40.86
CA PHE A 216 -25.74 21.99 -40.76
C PHE A 216 -25.22 20.96 -41.77
N SER A 217 -24.29 20.10 -41.34
CA SER A 217 -23.85 18.97 -42.14
C SER A 217 -24.88 17.84 -42.05
N LYS A 218 -25.57 17.56 -43.16
CA LYS A 218 -26.50 16.42 -43.33
C LYS A 218 -25.88 15.04 -43.03
N LYS A 219 -24.57 14.94 -42.78
CA LYS A 219 -23.86 13.68 -42.55
C LYS A 219 -23.80 13.23 -41.08
N ILE A 220 -24.27 14.05 -40.14
CA ILE A 220 -24.24 13.68 -38.73
C ILE A 220 -25.59 13.03 -38.38
N PHE A 221 -25.57 11.70 -38.25
CA PHE A 221 -26.71 10.90 -37.81
C PHE A 221 -26.90 11.09 -36.30
N TYR A 222 -27.94 11.81 -35.89
CA TYR A 222 -28.39 11.79 -34.50
C TYR A 222 -29.27 10.56 -34.30
N ARG A 223 -28.80 9.60 -33.49
CA ARG A 223 -29.62 8.46 -33.05
C ARG A 223 -30.56 8.99 -31.95
N GLN A 224 -31.86 9.04 -32.24
CA GLN A 224 -32.91 9.29 -31.24
C GLN A 224 -33.02 8.10 -30.29
#